data_AF-S2S4Y3-F1
#
_entry.id   AF-S2S4Y3-F1
#
_cell.length_a   1.000
_cell.length_b   1.000
_cell.length_c   1.000
_cell.angle_alpha   90.00
_cell.angle_beta   90.00
_cell.angle_gamma   90.00
#
_symmetry.space_group_name_H-M   'P 1'
#
loop_
_entity.id
_entity.type
_entity.pdbx_description
1 polymer ?
#
loop_
_entity_poly.entity_id
_entity_poly.type
_entity_poly.pdbx_seq_one_letter_code
_entity_poly.pdbx_strand_id
1 'polypeptide(L)'
;NGRERFGAVGGGFGGLGQLYPENVDVVNYQMTVVTAFDPVPAWYQNARFYHIFVDRFNNGNADGHVNAPKENSFLYGRKTDRPMYIRGNDGEIIRWDFYGGNLTGIQQKLPLLAARGINALYLSPIFQARSNHRYDTGDYFAIDEVLGSLHDFKQFLAAAHQLGMHVILDGVFNHVGADSRYFNAVNEYSDVGAANSLDSPYASWFSFKRFPDDYNSWWGVKDLPAINKDNQDFHDFIAAKKGSVISYWTDLGVDGWRLDVADELMDDFIRQIRSTLDQFPERVLI
;
A
#
# COMPACT_ATOMS: atom_id res chain seq x y z
N ASN A 1 20.40 41.37 -26.07
CA ASN A 1 20.40 39.98 -25.58
C ASN A 1 18.97 39.43 -25.68
N GLY A 2 18.62 38.94 -26.87
CA GLY A 2 17.28 38.46 -27.19
C GLY A 2 17.01 37.13 -26.48
N ARG A 3 16.06 37.14 -25.56
CA ARG A 3 15.50 35.90 -25.04
C ARG A 3 14.44 35.44 -26.02
N GLU A 4 14.69 34.32 -26.66
CA GLU A 4 13.67 33.60 -27.43
C GLU A 4 12.64 33.03 -26.45
N ARG A 5 11.35 33.13 -26.80
CA ARG A 5 10.23 32.69 -25.95
C ARG A 5 9.51 31.59 -26.69
N PHE A 6 9.17 30.51 -26.00
CA PHE A 6 8.56 29.34 -26.62
C PHE A 6 7.26 28.99 -25.88
N GLY A 7 6.18 28.75 -26.61
CA GLY A 7 4.82 28.50 -26.09
C GLY A 7 4.02 27.54 -26.98
N ALA A 8 2.82 27.13 -26.56
CA ALA A 8 1.99 26.23 -27.37
C ALA A 8 1.18 26.96 -28.45
N VAL A 9 1.00 26.33 -29.62
CA VAL A 9 0.33 26.94 -30.79
C VAL A 9 -1.19 27.20 -30.58
N GLY A 10 -1.84 26.60 -29.58
CA GLY A 10 -3.32 26.58 -29.52
C GLY A 10 -4.00 26.54 -28.15
N GLY A 11 -3.31 26.86 -27.06
CA GLY A 11 -3.93 26.91 -25.73
C GLY A 11 -4.35 25.53 -25.24
N GLY A 12 -3.38 24.69 -24.89
CA GLY A 12 -3.66 23.33 -24.44
C GLY A 12 -2.54 22.76 -23.60
N PHE A 13 -2.85 21.72 -22.83
CA PHE A 13 -1.94 21.01 -21.94
C PHE A 13 -0.84 20.19 -22.66
N GLY A 14 -0.61 20.41 -23.98
CA GLY A 14 0.42 19.73 -24.78
C GLY A 14 0.41 20.11 -26.28
N GLY A 15 1.34 19.57 -27.07
CA GLY A 15 1.44 19.77 -28.53
C GLY A 15 2.80 20.32 -29.01
N LEU A 16 2.92 20.55 -30.33
CA LEU A 16 4.08 21.24 -30.91
C LEU A 16 4.11 22.70 -30.43
N GLY A 17 5.26 23.15 -29.92
CA GLY A 17 5.43 24.55 -29.52
C GLY A 17 6.00 25.42 -30.65
N GLN A 18 5.92 26.73 -30.46
CA GLN A 18 6.42 27.74 -31.38
C GLN A 18 7.10 28.88 -30.64
N LEU A 19 7.90 29.64 -31.37
CA LEU A 19 8.53 30.86 -30.86
C LEU A 19 7.55 32.03 -30.85
N TYR A 20 7.58 32.81 -29.77
CA TYR A 20 6.79 34.01 -29.57
C TYR A 20 7.68 35.26 -29.50
N PRO A 21 7.33 36.32 -30.23
CA PRO A 21 8.08 37.57 -30.19
C PRO A 21 7.82 38.38 -28.91
N GLU A 22 6.59 38.33 -28.37
CA GLU A 22 6.10 39.13 -27.24
C GLU A 22 5.69 38.22 -26.06
N ASN A 23 5.87 38.68 -24.81
CA ASN A 23 5.53 37.88 -23.62
C ASN A 23 4.02 37.68 -23.45
N VAL A 24 3.22 38.68 -23.85
CA VAL A 24 1.76 38.69 -23.67
C VAL A 24 1.06 37.65 -24.54
N ASP A 25 1.73 37.20 -25.59
CA ASP A 25 1.22 36.22 -26.54
C ASP A 25 1.65 34.79 -26.18
N VAL A 26 2.57 34.62 -25.24
CA VAL A 26 3.07 33.30 -24.84
C VAL A 26 1.92 32.51 -24.23
N VAL A 27 1.55 31.44 -24.92
CA VAL A 27 0.57 30.50 -24.43
C VAL A 27 1.27 29.47 -23.57
N ASN A 28 0.88 29.42 -22.29
CA ASN A 28 1.39 28.44 -21.34
C ASN A 28 1.08 27.01 -21.80
N TYR A 29 2.03 26.11 -21.56
CA TYR A 29 1.91 24.70 -21.86
C TYR A 29 2.71 23.91 -20.83
N GLN A 30 2.33 22.66 -20.63
CA GLN A 30 3.10 21.75 -19.81
C GLN A 30 4.26 21.19 -20.64
N MET A 31 5.49 21.56 -20.28
CA MET A 31 6.68 20.95 -20.84
C MET A 31 6.95 19.66 -20.07
N THR A 32 6.69 18.51 -20.71
CA THR A 32 7.10 17.21 -20.16
C THR A 32 8.46 16.86 -20.76
N VAL A 33 9.51 16.95 -19.94
CA VAL A 33 10.86 16.54 -20.34
C VAL A 33 11.01 15.06 -20.04
N VAL A 34 10.99 14.24 -21.08
CA VAL A 34 11.16 12.79 -20.98
C VAL A 34 12.62 12.47 -21.23
N THR A 35 13.35 12.03 -20.21
CA THR A 35 14.74 11.57 -20.37
C THR A 35 14.80 10.18 -20.99
N ALA A 36 13.85 9.32 -20.67
CA ALA A 36 13.70 7.98 -21.23
C ALA A 36 12.22 7.56 -21.22
N PHE A 37 11.82 6.74 -22.19
CA PHE A 37 10.52 6.08 -22.15
C PHE A 37 10.56 4.95 -21.14
N ASP A 38 9.62 4.94 -20.22
CA ASP A 38 9.42 3.83 -19.28
C ASP A 38 8.52 2.78 -19.95
N PRO A 39 9.05 1.59 -20.32
CA PRO A 39 8.25 0.58 -21.00
C PRO A 39 7.20 0.01 -20.05
N VAL A 40 5.94 0.28 -20.37
CA VAL A 40 4.80 -0.24 -19.61
C VAL A 40 4.44 -1.65 -20.10
N PRO A 41 4.29 -2.66 -19.23
CA PRO A 41 3.96 -4.03 -19.63
C PRO A 41 2.68 -4.11 -20.46
N ALA A 42 2.66 -4.98 -21.46
CA ALA A 42 1.50 -5.11 -22.37
C ALA A 42 0.23 -5.53 -21.63
N TRP A 43 0.35 -6.37 -20.61
CA TRP A 43 -0.78 -6.78 -19.78
C TRP A 43 -1.42 -5.59 -19.06
N TYR A 44 -0.61 -4.65 -18.56
CA TYR A 44 -1.08 -3.48 -17.81
C TYR A 44 -1.82 -2.50 -18.71
N GLN A 45 -1.32 -2.29 -19.94
CA GLN A 45 -2.00 -1.45 -20.93
C GLN A 45 -3.39 -1.97 -21.32
N ASN A 46 -3.62 -3.27 -21.19
CA ASN A 46 -4.89 -3.94 -21.50
C ASN A 46 -5.64 -4.40 -20.22
N ALA A 47 -5.22 -3.90 -19.05
CA ALA A 47 -5.76 -4.36 -17.78
C ALA A 47 -7.16 -3.80 -17.53
N ARG A 48 -8.05 -4.68 -17.08
CA ARG A 48 -9.34 -4.36 -16.46
C ARG A 48 -9.22 -4.69 -14.98
N PHE A 49 -8.94 -3.66 -14.21
CA PHE A 49 -8.74 -3.75 -12.77
C PHE A 49 -10.04 -4.01 -12.03
N TYR A 50 -9.95 -4.84 -10.99
CA TYR A 50 -10.97 -4.98 -9.97
C TYR A 50 -10.34 -4.78 -8.59
N HIS A 51 -10.75 -3.71 -7.90
CA HIS A 51 -10.29 -3.42 -6.55
C HIS A 51 -11.09 -4.24 -5.53
N ILE A 52 -10.37 -4.87 -4.59
CA ILE A 52 -10.93 -5.73 -3.57
C ILE A 52 -10.52 -5.23 -2.19
N PHE A 53 -11.53 -4.79 -1.43
CA PHE A 53 -11.42 -4.66 0.01
C PHE A 53 -11.70 -6.02 0.66
N VAL A 54 -10.64 -6.74 1.04
CA VAL A 54 -10.67 -8.20 1.28
C VAL A 54 -11.70 -8.62 2.33
N ASP A 55 -11.72 -7.97 3.50
CA ASP A 55 -12.62 -8.30 4.62
C ASP A 55 -14.11 -8.28 4.23
N ARG A 56 -14.47 -7.51 3.19
CA ARG A 56 -15.88 -7.31 2.78
C ARG A 56 -16.25 -8.07 1.51
N PHE A 57 -15.29 -8.68 0.83
CA PHE A 57 -15.54 -9.26 -0.49
C PHE A 57 -16.24 -10.61 -0.43
N ASN A 58 -15.59 -11.61 0.17
CA ASN A 58 -16.17 -12.94 0.33
C ASN A 58 -15.44 -13.71 1.44
N ASN A 59 -16.20 -14.33 2.35
CA ASN A 59 -15.65 -15.29 3.31
C ASN A 59 -15.66 -16.68 2.66
N GLY A 60 -14.48 -17.27 2.50
CA GLY A 60 -14.29 -18.59 1.88
C GLY A 60 -14.48 -19.78 2.82
N ASN A 61 -14.65 -19.54 4.13
CA ASN A 61 -14.84 -20.59 5.13
C ASN A 61 -16.26 -21.17 5.03
N ALA A 62 -16.37 -22.50 4.93
CA ALA A 62 -17.64 -23.17 4.64
C ALA A 62 -18.72 -22.99 5.72
N ASP A 63 -18.30 -22.85 6.97
CA ASP A 63 -19.15 -22.56 8.15
C ASP A 63 -19.30 -21.05 8.42
N GLY A 64 -18.67 -20.19 7.62
CA GLY A 64 -18.71 -18.75 7.75
C GLY A 64 -17.94 -18.16 8.93
N HIS A 65 -17.08 -18.93 9.61
CA HIS A 65 -16.27 -18.39 10.70
C HIS A 65 -15.26 -17.35 10.20
N VAL A 66 -14.82 -16.48 11.11
CA VAL A 66 -13.73 -15.52 10.86
C VAL A 66 -12.43 -16.16 11.33
N ASN A 67 -11.40 -16.18 10.47
CA ASN A 67 -10.08 -16.70 10.85
C ASN A 67 -9.49 -15.82 11.96
N ALA A 68 -8.84 -16.43 12.96
CA ALA A 68 -8.08 -15.74 14.02
C ALA A 68 -8.69 -14.40 14.46
N PRO A 69 -9.94 -14.39 14.99
CA PRO A 69 -10.64 -13.15 15.31
C PRO A 69 -9.84 -12.35 16.34
N LYS A 70 -9.62 -11.07 16.05
CA LYS A 70 -8.84 -10.16 16.90
C LYS A 70 -9.55 -9.93 18.24
N GLU A 71 -8.78 -9.75 19.31
CA GLU A 71 -9.35 -9.39 20.60
C GLU A 71 -10.14 -8.08 20.54
N ASN A 72 -11.19 -7.97 21.38
CA ASN A 72 -12.03 -6.78 21.49
C ASN A 72 -12.61 -6.27 20.15
N SER A 73 -12.86 -7.17 19.20
CA SER A 73 -13.46 -6.82 17.89
C SER A 73 -14.94 -7.20 17.79
N PHE A 74 -15.65 -6.56 16.86
CA PHE A 74 -17.02 -6.94 16.50
C PHE A 74 -17.00 -7.88 15.30
N LEU A 75 -17.65 -9.03 15.43
CA LEU A 75 -17.90 -9.94 14.31
C LEU A 75 -19.38 -9.83 13.92
N TYR A 76 -19.65 -9.53 12.65
CA TYR A 76 -21.03 -9.42 12.18
C TYR A 76 -21.67 -10.77 11.93
N GLY A 77 -22.82 -11.01 12.56
CA GLY A 77 -23.65 -12.17 12.29
C GLY A 77 -24.41 -12.08 10.96
N ARG A 78 -24.60 -10.87 10.41
CA ARG A 78 -25.25 -10.66 9.10
C ARG A 78 -24.44 -9.71 8.23
N LYS A 79 -24.28 -10.07 6.95
CA LYS A 79 -23.59 -9.24 5.95
C LYS A 79 -24.28 -7.91 5.63
N THR A 80 -25.54 -7.76 6.03
CA THR A 80 -26.36 -6.55 5.80
C THR A 80 -26.23 -5.52 6.91
N ASP A 81 -25.61 -5.88 8.04
CA ASP A 81 -25.43 -4.97 9.15
C ASP A 81 -24.47 -3.85 8.73
N ARG A 82 -24.63 -2.66 9.32
CA ARG A 82 -23.76 -1.52 9.03
C ARG A 82 -22.49 -1.60 9.87
N PRO A 83 -21.32 -1.24 9.30
CA PRO A 83 -20.07 -1.15 10.06
C PRO A 83 -20.21 -0.24 11.29
N MET A 84 -19.50 -0.59 12.36
CA MET A 84 -19.51 0.07 13.66
C MET A 84 -18.13 -0.12 14.26
N TYR A 85 -17.54 0.96 14.74
CA TYR A 85 -16.30 0.95 15.50
C TYR A 85 -16.50 1.81 16.75
N ILE A 86 -15.75 1.51 17.81
CA ILE A 86 -15.76 2.34 19.02
C ILE A 86 -14.49 3.18 19.03
N ARG A 87 -14.66 4.50 19.20
CA ARG A 87 -13.56 5.41 19.50
C ARG A 87 -13.37 5.52 21.01
N GLY A 88 -12.12 5.58 21.44
CA GLY A 88 -11.77 5.93 22.80
C GLY A 88 -11.80 7.46 23.02
N ASN A 89 -11.28 7.88 24.16
CA ASN A 89 -11.34 9.28 24.58
C ASN A 89 -10.35 10.17 23.83
N ASP A 90 -9.28 9.59 23.28
CA ASP A 90 -8.21 10.29 22.56
C ASP A 90 -8.43 10.24 21.04
N GLY A 91 -9.62 9.78 20.60
CA GLY A 91 -10.03 9.69 19.20
C GLY A 91 -9.55 8.43 18.48
N GLU A 92 -8.74 7.62 19.15
CA GLU A 92 -8.23 6.32 18.74
C GLU A 92 -9.37 5.30 18.54
N ILE A 93 -9.20 4.35 17.63
CA ILE A 93 -10.21 3.29 17.46
C ILE A 93 -9.85 2.12 18.36
N ILE A 94 -10.65 1.93 19.40
CA ILE A 94 -10.41 0.89 20.41
C ILE A 94 -11.03 -0.45 20.03
N ARG A 95 -12.05 -0.46 19.16
CA ARG A 95 -12.69 -1.68 18.65
C ARG A 95 -13.03 -1.58 17.18
N TRP A 96 -12.48 -2.49 16.40
CA TRP A 96 -12.73 -2.65 14.98
C TRP A 96 -13.79 -3.71 14.70
N ASP A 97 -14.40 -3.63 13.53
CA ASP A 97 -15.35 -4.61 13.04
C ASP A 97 -14.83 -5.45 11.88
N PHE A 98 -15.21 -6.73 11.83
CA PHE A 98 -14.81 -7.67 10.78
C PHE A 98 -16.01 -8.45 10.23
N TYR A 99 -15.99 -8.69 8.92
CA TYR A 99 -16.95 -9.54 8.22
C TYR A 99 -16.35 -10.89 7.80
N GLY A 100 -15.02 -11.03 7.90
CA GLY A 100 -14.32 -12.29 7.69
C GLY A 100 -14.05 -12.64 6.23
N GLY A 101 -14.13 -11.66 5.33
CA GLY A 101 -13.65 -11.87 3.97
C GLY A 101 -12.15 -12.19 3.95
N ASN A 102 -11.75 -13.16 3.13
CA ASN A 102 -10.42 -13.77 3.19
C ASN A 102 -9.91 -14.19 1.80
N LEU A 103 -8.62 -14.58 1.73
CA LEU A 103 -7.93 -14.92 0.48
C LEU A 103 -8.56 -16.13 -0.22
N THR A 104 -8.95 -17.16 0.53
CA THR A 104 -9.71 -18.30 0.01
C THR A 104 -11.02 -17.85 -0.61
N GLY A 105 -11.70 -16.89 0.02
CA GLY A 105 -12.93 -16.31 -0.48
C GLY A 105 -12.74 -15.54 -1.79
N ILE A 106 -11.63 -14.83 -1.96
CA ILE A 106 -11.27 -14.22 -3.25
C ILE A 106 -11.02 -15.31 -4.29
N GLN A 107 -10.20 -16.31 -3.95
CA GLN A 107 -9.83 -17.41 -4.84
C GLN A 107 -11.08 -18.10 -5.44
N GLN A 108 -12.10 -18.36 -4.61
CA GLN A 108 -13.38 -18.94 -5.04
C GLN A 108 -14.14 -18.10 -6.09
N LYS A 109 -13.89 -16.78 -6.15
CA LYS A 109 -14.57 -15.86 -7.10
C LYS A 109 -13.74 -15.56 -8.34
N LEU A 110 -12.48 -15.98 -8.41
CA LEU A 110 -11.62 -15.75 -9.57
C LEU A 110 -12.25 -16.24 -10.90
N PRO A 111 -12.86 -17.45 -11.00
CA PRO A 111 -13.48 -17.88 -12.25
C PRO A 111 -14.60 -16.94 -12.73
N LEU A 112 -15.38 -16.40 -11.80
CA LEU A 112 -16.43 -15.42 -12.11
C LEU A 112 -15.84 -14.10 -12.58
N LEU A 113 -14.79 -13.60 -11.92
CA LEU A 113 -14.10 -12.37 -12.33
C LEU A 113 -13.47 -12.53 -13.72
N ALA A 114 -12.85 -13.68 -14.00
CA ALA A 114 -12.26 -14.01 -15.31
C ALA A 114 -13.33 -14.03 -16.40
N ALA A 115 -14.48 -14.67 -16.13
CA ALA A 115 -15.61 -14.70 -17.07
C ALA A 115 -16.20 -13.31 -17.36
N ARG A 116 -16.00 -12.33 -16.47
CA ARG A 116 -16.34 -10.91 -16.69
C ARG A 116 -15.23 -10.11 -17.35
N GLY A 117 -14.13 -10.77 -17.72
CA GLY A 117 -12.98 -10.18 -18.38
C GLY A 117 -11.99 -9.49 -17.45
N ILE A 118 -12.17 -9.54 -16.13
CA ILE A 118 -11.18 -8.99 -15.20
C ILE A 118 -9.89 -9.81 -15.32
N ASN A 119 -8.76 -9.11 -15.49
CA ASN A 119 -7.43 -9.70 -15.63
C ASN A 119 -6.39 -9.01 -14.74
N ALA A 120 -6.80 -8.09 -13.87
CA ALA A 120 -5.94 -7.52 -12.84
C ALA A 120 -6.75 -7.28 -11.56
N LEU A 121 -6.19 -7.68 -10.43
CA LEU A 121 -6.75 -7.50 -9.10
C LEU A 121 -5.88 -6.50 -8.36
N TYR A 122 -6.50 -5.51 -7.74
CA TYR A 122 -5.85 -4.65 -6.77
C TYR A 122 -6.43 -4.98 -5.40
N LEU A 123 -5.59 -5.41 -4.47
CA LEU A 123 -6.02 -5.66 -3.10
C LEU A 123 -5.68 -4.45 -2.24
N SER A 124 -6.67 -3.97 -1.45
CA SER A 124 -6.37 -3.16 -0.25
C SER A 124 -5.36 -3.88 0.65
N PRO A 125 -4.73 -3.20 1.62
CA PRO A 125 -3.63 -3.77 2.39
C PRO A 125 -3.99 -5.13 3.00
N ILE A 126 -3.07 -6.09 2.89
CA ILE A 126 -3.27 -7.49 3.32
C ILE A 126 -2.32 -7.92 4.44
N PHE A 127 -1.38 -7.06 4.81
CA PHE A 127 -0.40 -7.37 5.84
C PHE A 127 -1.02 -7.30 7.23
N GLN A 128 -0.39 -8.00 8.17
CA GLN A 128 -0.86 -8.06 9.56
C GLN A 128 -1.13 -6.66 10.08
N ALA A 129 -2.31 -6.43 10.64
CA ALA A 129 -2.68 -5.19 11.30
C ALA A 129 -3.79 -5.45 12.31
N ARG A 130 -4.15 -4.43 13.09
CA ARG A 130 -5.25 -4.52 14.05
C ARG A 130 -6.58 -4.12 13.43
N SER A 131 -6.59 -3.17 12.51
CA SER A 131 -7.81 -2.73 11.85
C SER A 131 -8.32 -3.70 10.77
N ASN A 132 -9.55 -3.46 10.33
CA ASN A 132 -10.14 -4.15 9.19
C ASN A 132 -9.63 -3.65 7.83
N HIS A 133 -9.03 -2.46 7.78
CA HIS A 133 -8.53 -1.84 6.55
C HIS A 133 -7.03 -2.03 6.36
N ARG A 134 -6.29 -2.30 7.44
CA ARG A 134 -4.86 -2.67 7.48
C ARG A 134 -3.89 -1.60 6.95
N TYR A 135 -4.28 -0.33 7.03
CA TYR A 135 -3.36 0.80 6.76
C TYR A 135 -2.46 1.11 7.98
N ASP A 136 -2.86 0.62 9.15
CA ASP A 136 -2.10 0.56 10.40
C ASP A 136 -1.17 -0.68 10.43
N THR A 137 -0.29 -0.83 9.44
CA THR A 137 0.53 -2.04 9.26
C THR A 137 1.27 -2.43 10.54
N GLY A 138 1.04 -3.67 10.99
CA GLY A 138 1.66 -4.30 12.16
C GLY A 138 2.96 -5.04 11.84
N ASP A 139 2.96 -5.84 10.77
CA ASP A 139 4.14 -6.54 10.25
C ASP A 139 4.05 -6.69 8.72
N TYR A 140 4.97 -6.06 7.99
CA TYR A 140 5.01 -6.08 6.53
C TYR A 140 5.32 -7.45 5.92
N PHE A 141 5.89 -8.39 6.69
CA PHE A 141 6.27 -9.72 6.20
C PHE A 141 5.23 -10.80 6.53
N ALA A 142 4.16 -10.45 7.24
CA ALA A 142 3.10 -11.37 7.62
C ALA A 142 1.79 -11.02 6.90
N ILE A 143 1.11 -12.02 6.33
CA ILE A 143 -0.30 -11.88 5.97
C ILE A 143 -1.11 -11.72 7.26
N ASP A 144 -2.11 -10.84 7.24
CA ASP A 144 -3.02 -10.75 8.37
C ASP A 144 -3.82 -12.04 8.54
N GLU A 145 -3.76 -12.62 9.74
CA GLU A 145 -4.31 -13.94 10.04
C GLU A 145 -5.82 -14.03 9.82
N VAL A 146 -6.56 -12.91 9.87
CA VAL A 146 -7.99 -12.87 9.52
C VAL A 146 -8.20 -13.16 8.03
N LEU A 147 -7.27 -12.72 7.17
CA LEU A 147 -7.31 -12.95 5.72
C LEU A 147 -6.80 -14.33 5.31
N GLY A 148 -6.02 -14.98 6.16
CA GLY A 148 -5.46 -16.31 5.94
C GLY A 148 -3.97 -16.36 6.26
N SER A 149 -3.29 -17.37 5.71
CA SER A 149 -1.85 -17.59 5.90
C SER A 149 -1.04 -17.23 4.65
N LEU A 150 0.29 -17.21 4.78
CA LEU A 150 1.19 -17.14 3.63
C LEU A 150 0.96 -18.29 2.64
N HIS A 151 0.54 -19.47 3.11
CA HIS A 151 0.19 -20.58 2.23
C HIS A 151 -1.05 -20.25 1.39
N ASP A 152 -2.10 -19.72 2.02
CA ASP A 152 -3.34 -19.31 1.33
C ASP A 152 -3.05 -18.21 0.30
N PHE A 153 -2.17 -17.27 0.62
CA PHE A 153 -1.73 -16.24 -0.32
C PHE A 153 -1.06 -16.83 -1.57
N LYS A 154 -0.14 -17.80 -1.39
CA LYS A 154 0.51 -18.48 -2.52
C LYS A 154 -0.49 -19.27 -3.38
N GLN A 155 -1.47 -19.92 -2.76
CA GLN A 155 -2.53 -20.63 -3.50
C GLN A 155 -3.40 -19.66 -4.30
N PHE A 156 -3.77 -18.53 -3.69
CA PHE A 156 -4.52 -17.47 -4.35
C PHE A 156 -3.75 -16.89 -5.54
N LEU A 157 -2.47 -16.52 -5.37
CA LEU A 157 -1.62 -16.01 -6.46
C LEU A 157 -1.54 -17.02 -7.61
N ALA A 158 -1.23 -18.27 -7.31
CA ALA A 158 -1.14 -19.32 -8.32
C ALA A 158 -2.46 -19.50 -9.10
N ALA A 159 -3.60 -19.47 -8.41
CA ALA A 159 -4.91 -19.56 -9.03
C ALA A 159 -5.26 -18.32 -9.90
N ALA A 160 -4.86 -17.12 -9.46
CA ALA A 160 -5.03 -15.90 -10.23
C ALA A 160 -4.20 -15.94 -11.53
N HIS A 161 -2.92 -16.31 -11.42
CA HIS A 161 -2.03 -16.43 -12.58
C HIS A 161 -2.47 -17.53 -13.56
N GLN A 162 -3.01 -18.65 -13.07
CA GLN A 162 -3.59 -19.70 -13.94
C GLN A 162 -4.76 -19.19 -14.80
N LEU A 163 -5.46 -18.16 -14.34
CA LEU A 163 -6.54 -17.49 -15.07
C LEU A 163 -6.06 -16.27 -15.87
N GLY A 164 -4.74 -16.05 -15.97
CA GLY A 164 -4.15 -14.90 -16.64
C GLY A 164 -4.45 -13.57 -15.93
N MET A 165 -4.66 -13.60 -14.61
CA MET A 165 -4.85 -12.40 -13.80
C MET A 165 -3.55 -11.97 -13.13
N HIS A 166 -3.31 -10.67 -13.07
CA HIS A 166 -2.22 -10.06 -12.30
C HIS A 166 -2.72 -9.56 -10.93
N VAL A 167 -1.86 -9.54 -9.92
CA VAL A 167 -2.20 -9.11 -8.56
C VAL A 167 -1.29 -7.95 -8.11
N ILE A 168 -1.93 -6.83 -7.78
CA ILE A 168 -1.31 -5.63 -7.22
C ILE A 168 -1.61 -5.54 -5.73
N LEU A 169 -0.57 -5.30 -4.93
CA LEU A 169 -0.70 -5.04 -3.49
C LEU A 169 -0.62 -3.54 -3.18
N ASP A 170 -1.26 -3.14 -2.08
CA ASP A 170 -1.18 -1.78 -1.53
C ASP A 170 0.06 -1.64 -0.62
N GLY A 171 0.95 -0.73 -0.97
CA GLY A 171 2.19 -0.43 -0.25
C GLY A 171 2.02 0.80 0.64
N VAL A 172 1.74 0.56 1.92
CA VAL A 172 1.55 1.61 2.93
C VAL A 172 2.87 1.90 3.62
N PHE A 173 3.62 2.90 3.16
CA PHE A 173 5.00 3.14 3.64
C PHE A 173 5.20 4.49 4.34
N ASN A 174 4.15 5.31 4.47
CA ASN A 174 4.22 6.62 5.14
C ASN A 174 4.11 6.51 6.67
N HIS A 175 3.44 5.47 7.17
CA HIS A 175 3.18 5.22 8.57
C HIS A 175 3.00 3.72 8.83
N VAL A 176 3.01 3.33 10.11
CA VAL A 176 2.66 1.99 10.60
C VAL A 176 1.56 2.08 11.65
N GLY A 177 1.06 0.95 12.15
CA GLY A 177 0.22 0.95 13.35
C GLY A 177 1.03 1.26 14.62
N ALA A 178 0.42 1.95 15.58
CA ALA A 178 1.02 2.18 16.90
C ALA A 178 1.32 0.88 17.66
N ASP A 179 0.58 -0.18 17.38
CA ASP A 179 0.76 -1.52 17.90
C ASP A 179 1.70 -2.40 17.06
N SER A 180 2.24 -1.88 15.94
CA SER A 180 3.14 -2.64 15.07
C SER A 180 4.38 -3.17 15.76
N ARG A 181 5.02 -4.22 15.22
CA ARG A 181 6.29 -4.73 15.74
C ARG A 181 7.37 -3.64 15.79
N TYR A 182 7.32 -2.69 14.84
CA TYR A 182 8.32 -1.64 14.69
C TYR A 182 8.14 -0.52 15.74
N PHE A 183 6.90 -0.19 16.11
CA PHE A 183 6.61 0.86 17.09
C PHE A 183 6.29 0.29 18.49
N ASN A 184 5.37 -0.67 18.55
CA ASN A 184 5.03 -1.52 19.69
C ASN A 184 4.57 -0.77 20.96
N ALA A 185 3.77 0.28 20.82
CA ALA A 185 3.32 1.14 21.94
C ALA A 185 2.52 0.40 23.02
N VAL A 186 1.88 -0.72 22.67
CA VAL A 186 1.04 -1.52 23.58
C VAL A 186 1.67 -2.86 23.97
N ASN A 187 2.92 -3.13 23.57
CA ASN A 187 3.65 -4.38 23.82
C ASN A 187 2.93 -5.64 23.28
N GLU A 188 2.37 -5.54 22.07
CA GLU A 188 1.76 -6.66 21.36
C GLU A 188 2.83 -7.68 20.93
N TYR A 189 4.03 -7.21 20.60
CA TYR A 189 5.15 -8.03 20.17
C TYR A 189 6.17 -8.21 21.29
N SER A 190 6.82 -9.37 21.35
CA SER A 190 7.91 -9.64 22.29
C SER A 190 9.19 -8.85 22.00
N ASP A 191 9.35 -8.42 20.74
CA ASP A 191 10.47 -7.61 20.29
C ASP A 191 10.34 -6.16 20.80
N VAL A 192 11.47 -5.49 21.02
CA VAL A 192 11.49 -4.11 21.51
C VAL A 192 11.27 -3.15 20.33
N GLY A 193 10.08 -2.54 20.27
CA GLY A 193 9.73 -1.51 19.30
C GLY A 193 10.22 -0.13 19.70
N ALA A 194 10.09 0.83 18.78
CA ALA A 194 10.58 2.19 18.94
C ALA A 194 9.94 2.94 20.12
N ALA A 195 8.70 2.63 20.52
CA ALA A 195 8.05 3.24 21.67
C ALA A 195 8.48 2.61 23.00
N ASN A 196 9.13 1.44 22.99
CA ASN A 196 9.56 0.74 24.19
C ASN A 196 10.94 1.19 24.66
N SER A 197 11.85 1.48 23.73
CA SER A 197 13.22 1.94 24.03
C SER A 197 13.82 2.73 22.88
N LEU A 198 14.60 3.77 23.20
CA LEU A 198 15.44 4.48 22.22
C LEU A 198 16.61 3.63 21.71
N ASP A 199 16.91 2.50 22.37
CA ASP A 199 17.88 1.51 21.89
C ASP A 199 17.25 0.47 20.95
N SER A 200 15.94 0.57 20.67
CA SER A 200 15.28 -0.29 19.68
C SER A 200 15.97 -0.16 18.32
N PRO A 201 16.14 -1.26 17.56
CA PRO A 201 16.63 -1.17 16.18
C PRO A 201 15.75 -0.32 15.27
N TYR A 202 14.49 -0.08 15.67
CA TYR A 202 13.52 0.73 14.93
C TYR A 202 13.43 2.18 15.43
N ALA A 203 14.16 2.56 16.49
CA ALA A 203 14.01 3.87 17.11
C ALA A 203 14.24 5.03 16.13
N SER A 204 15.20 4.89 15.20
CA SER A 204 15.52 5.90 14.20
C SER A 204 14.43 6.09 13.14
N TRP A 205 13.54 5.11 12.98
CA TRP A 205 12.45 5.13 11.99
C TRP A 205 11.35 6.12 12.37
N PHE A 206 11.34 6.63 13.60
CA PHE A 206 10.31 7.52 14.12
C PHE A 206 10.92 8.77 14.75
N SER A 207 10.10 9.81 14.86
CA SER A 207 10.50 11.09 15.45
C SER A 207 9.68 11.39 16.70
N PHE A 208 10.34 11.33 17.87
CA PHE A 208 9.75 11.67 19.17
C PHE A 208 10.04 13.13 19.54
N LYS A 209 8.98 13.86 19.90
CA LYS A 209 9.07 15.19 20.55
C LYS A 209 9.29 15.05 22.06
N ARG A 210 8.63 14.06 22.66
CA ARG A 210 8.82 13.64 24.07
C ARG A 210 8.56 12.14 24.17
N PHE A 211 9.62 11.38 24.37
CA PHE A 211 9.54 9.93 24.48
C PHE A 211 8.80 9.46 25.75
N PRO A 212 7.98 8.39 25.69
CA PRO A 212 7.53 7.69 24.48
C PRO A 212 6.24 8.27 23.87
N ASP A 213 5.51 9.14 24.59
CA ASP A 213 4.10 9.44 24.30
C ASP A 213 3.86 10.49 23.20
N ASP A 214 4.83 11.38 22.96
CA ASP A 214 4.70 12.44 21.96
C ASP A 214 5.65 12.24 20.79
N TYR A 215 5.09 11.84 19.66
CA TYR A 215 5.75 11.56 18.40
C TYR A 215 4.95 12.07 17.20
N ASN A 216 5.63 12.19 16.06
CA ASN A 216 5.02 12.53 14.79
C ASN A 216 4.07 11.41 14.33
N SER A 217 2.87 11.80 13.90
CA SER A 217 1.81 10.89 13.46
C SER A 217 1.13 11.47 12.23
N TRP A 218 0.59 10.59 11.38
CA TRP A 218 -0.09 11.00 10.17
C TRP A 218 -1.36 11.79 10.53
N TRP A 219 -1.41 13.07 10.13
CA TRP A 219 -2.49 14.02 10.46
C TRP A 219 -2.81 14.14 11.97
N GLY A 220 -1.84 13.83 12.83
CA GLY A 220 -2.01 13.84 14.29
C GLY A 220 -2.75 12.63 14.86
N VAL A 221 -3.07 11.63 14.04
CA VAL A 221 -3.72 10.38 14.49
C VAL A 221 -2.69 9.49 15.16
N LYS A 222 -2.73 9.41 16.49
CA LYS A 222 -1.73 8.67 17.30
C LYS A 222 -1.65 7.17 16.97
N ASP A 223 -2.74 6.57 16.49
CA ASP A 223 -2.75 5.19 16.00
C ASP A 223 -1.82 4.96 14.79
N LEU A 224 -1.38 6.01 14.11
CA LEU A 224 -0.56 5.97 12.91
C LEU A 224 0.75 6.77 13.10
N PRO A 225 1.73 6.25 13.86
CA PRO A 225 3.07 6.83 13.92
C PRO A 225 3.66 7.01 12.52
N ALA A 226 4.05 8.25 12.22
CA ALA A 226 4.60 8.59 10.92
C ALA A 226 6.07 8.16 10.86
N ILE A 227 6.46 7.56 9.74
CA ILE A 227 7.85 7.22 9.46
C ILE A 227 8.65 8.51 9.27
N ASN A 228 9.87 8.51 9.81
CA ASN A 228 10.88 9.50 9.48
C ASN A 228 11.29 9.32 8.01
N LYS A 229 10.80 10.22 7.14
CA LYS A 229 10.94 10.16 5.69
C LYS A 229 12.37 10.24 5.17
N ASP A 230 13.32 10.63 6.01
CA ASP A 230 14.75 10.68 5.67
C ASP A 230 15.51 9.43 6.17
N ASN A 231 14.82 8.45 6.77
CA ASN A 231 15.47 7.29 7.36
C ASN A 231 15.85 6.24 6.31
N GLN A 232 17.15 6.15 6.00
CA GLN A 232 17.65 5.20 5.01
C GLN A 232 17.50 3.73 5.45
N ASP A 233 17.57 3.43 6.76
CA ASP A 233 17.38 2.05 7.25
C ASP A 233 15.96 1.55 6.93
N PHE A 234 14.94 2.41 7.09
CA PHE A 234 13.56 2.11 6.70
C PHE A 234 13.41 2.01 5.18
N HIS A 235 14.03 2.92 4.41
CA HIS A 235 13.99 2.84 2.95
C HIS A 235 14.60 1.54 2.43
N ASP A 236 15.72 1.09 3.01
CA ASP A 236 16.35 -0.18 2.66
C ASP A 236 15.51 -1.37 3.11
N PHE A 237 14.90 -1.30 4.30
CA PHE A 237 13.96 -2.31 4.77
C PHE A 237 12.77 -2.50 3.82
N ILE A 238 12.22 -1.42 3.27
CA ILE A 238 11.10 -1.51 2.31
C ILE A 238 11.57 -1.86 0.90
N ALA A 239 12.68 -1.27 0.43
CA ALA A 239 13.00 -1.17 -0.99
C ALA A 239 14.44 -1.52 -1.35
N ALA A 240 15.25 -2.13 -0.48
CA ALA A 240 16.52 -2.73 -0.90
C ALA A 240 16.31 -3.80 -1.97
N LYS A 241 17.34 -4.06 -2.78
CA LYS A 241 17.23 -4.98 -3.93
C LYS A 241 16.93 -6.43 -3.56
N LYS A 242 17.23 -6.85 -2.33
CA LYS A 242 17.04 -8.22 -1.82
C LYS A 242 16.61 -8.18 -0.36
N GLY A 243 15.70 -9.06 0.02
CA GLY A 243 15.24 -9.23 1.40
C GLY A 243 14.38 -8.09 1.95
N SER A 244 14.14 -7.05 1.15
CA SER A 244 13.22 -5.97 1.47
C SER A 244 11.76 -6.39 1.30
N VAL A 245 10.83 -5.63 1.86
CA VAL A 245 9.38 -5.88 1.72
C VAL A 245 8.98 -5.98 0.24
N ILE A 246 9.37 -5.00 -0.58
CA ILE A 246 9.06 -5.00 -2.02
C ILE A 246 9.64 -6.23 -2.71
N SER A 247 10.92 -6.54 -2.49
CA SER A 247 11.57 -7.69 -3.14
C SER A 247 10.94 -9.02 -2.71
N TYR A 248 10.66 -9.20 -1.41
CA TYR A 248 10.13 -10.43 -0.84
C TYR A 248 8.79 -10.83 -1.45
N TRP A 249 7.81 -9.91 -1.47
CA TRP A 249 6.49 -10.25 -2.02
C TRP A 249 6.49 -10.32 -3.55
N THR A 250 7.36 -9.55 -4.21
CA THR A 250 7.50 -9.63 -5.68
C THR A 250 8.15 -10.95 -6.10
N ASP A 251 9.14 -11.46 -5.35
CA ASP A 251 9.72 -12.80 -5.50
C ASP A 251 8.67 -13.91 -5.34
N LEU A 252 7.65 -13.69 -4.51
CA LEU A 252 6.53 -14.62 -4.33
C LEU A 252 5.52 -14.62 -5.49
N GLY A 253 5.62 -13.65 -6.41
CA GLY A 253 4.78 -13.57 -7.60
C GLY A 253 3.83 -12.38 -7.65
N VAL A 254 3.90 -11.42 -6.73
CA VAL A 254 3.15 -10.16 -6.85
C VAL A 254 3.55 -9.44 -8.15
N ASP A 255 2.56 -8.91 -8.87
CA ASP A 255 2.74 -8.32 -10.20
C ASP A 255 2.99 -6.80 -10.16
N GLY A 256 2.81 -6.19 -9.01
CA GLY A 256 3.13 -4.80 -8.79
C GLY A 256 2.57 -4.24 -7.50
N TRP A 257 2.79 -2.95 -7.32
CA TRP A 257 2.46 -2.23 -6.10
C TRP A 257 1.73 -0.95 -6.42
N ARG A 258 0.67 -0.66 -5.66
CA ARG A 258 0.08 0.67 -5.57
C ARG A 258 0.68 1.36 -4.34
N LEU A 259 1.19 2.58 -4.47
CA LEU A 259 1.72 3.32 -3.33
C LEU A 259 0.63 4.13 -2.65
N ASP A 260 0.41 3.88 -1.36
CA ASP A 260 -0.49 4.68 -0.55
C ASP A 260 0.14 6.03 -0.19
N VAL A 261 -0.65 7.10 -0.32
CA VAL A 261 -0.24 8.49 -0.07
C VAL A 261 1.13 8.81 -0.69
N ALA A 262 1.31 8.43 -1.96
CA ALA A 262 2.59 8.55 -2.67
C ALA A 262 3.11 9.99 -2.74
N ASP A 263 2.21 10.99 -2.72
CA ASP A 263 2.53 12.41 -2.67
C ASP A 263 3.19 12.87 -1.37
N GLU A 264 3.11 12.06 -0.31
CA GLU A 264 3.81 12.28 0.95
C GLU A 264 5.14 11.54 1.05
N LEU A 265 5.50 10.68 0.08
CA LEU A 265 6.78 9.95 0.07
C LEU A 265 7.87 10.77 -0.63
N MET A 266 9.12 10.56 -0.22
CA MET A 266 10.28 11.23 -0.84
C MET A 266 10.52 10.67 -2.26
N ASP A 267 10.79 11.55 -3.22
CA ASP A 267 11.10 11.17 -4.60
C ASP A 267 12.21 10.11 -4.69
N ASP A 268 13.27 10.25 -3.90
CA ASP A 268 14.39 9.30 -3.88
C ASP A 268 13.98 7.93 -3.36
N PHE A 269 13.05 7.87 -2.40
CA PHE A 269 12.51 6.62 -1.91
C PHE A 269 11.62 5.94 -2.97
N ILE A 270 10.77 6.69 -3.66
CA ILE A 270 9.98 6.18 -4.79
C ILE A 270 10.89 5.65 -5.91
N ARG A 271 11.98 6.37 -6.22
CA ARG A 271 13.00 5.91 -7.18
C ARG A 271 13.68 4.63 -6.72
N GLN A 272 13.93 4.47 -5.42
CA GLN A 272 14.50 3.24 -4.86
C GLN A 272 13.52 2.06 -5.00
N ILE A 273 12.23 2.26 -4.71
CA ILE A 273 11.18 1.24 -4.92
C ILE A 273 11.15 0.84 -6.40
N ARG A 274 11.14 1.81 -7.31
CA ARG A 274 11.20 1.56 -8.75
C ARG A 274 12.44 0.75 -9.14
N SER A 275 13.62 1.16 -8.68
CA SER A 275 14.88 0.47 -8.98
C SER A 275 14.90 -0.98 -8.49
N THR A 276 14.23 -1.26 -7.37
CA THR A 276 14.08 -2.63 -6.88
C THR A 276 13.12 -3.43 -7.75
N LEU A 277 12.01 -2.83 -8.19
CA LEU A 277 11.06 -3.46 -9.12
C LEU A 277 11.63 -3.71 -10.51
N ASP A 278 12.58 -2.90 -10.99
CA ASP A 278 13.22 -3.10 -12.30
C ASP A 278 13.98 -4.44 -12.43
N GLN A 279 14.25 -5.12 -11.31
CA GLN A 279 14.81 -6.47 -11.30
C GLN A 279 13.80 -7.55 -11.72
N PHE A 280 12.51 -7.21 -11.73
CA PHE A 280 11.42 -8.12 -11.98
C PHE A 280 10.74 -7.78 -13.32
N PRO A 281 10.67 -8.74 -14.26
CA PRO A 281 10.06 -8.47 -15.54
C PRO A 281 8.58 -8.17 -15.41
N GLU A 282 8.10 -7.24 -16.24
CA GLU A 282 6.69 -6.91 -16.38
C GLU A 282 5.98 -6.45 -15.10
N ARG A 283 6.72 -5.94 -14.11
CA ARG A 283 6.16 -5.40 -12.86
C ARG A 283 5.83 -3.92 -12.96
N VAL A 284 4.75 -3.53 -12.29
CA VAL A 284 4.26 -2.15 -12.29
C VAL A 284 4.33 -1.52 -10.90
N LEU A 285 4.55 -0.21 -10.89
CA LEU A 285 4.39 0.66 -9.72
C LEU A 285 3.31 1.68 -10.10
N ILE A 286 2.28 1.79 -9.25
CA ILE A 286 1.09 2.63 -9.46
C ILE A 286 1.02 3.69 -8.38
#